data_AF-A0A3Q3H1C7-F1
#
_entry.id   AF-A0A3Q3H1C7-F1
#
_cell.length_a   1.000
_cell.length_b   1.000
_cell.length_c   1.000
_cell.angle_alpha   90.00
_cell.angle_beta   90.00
_cell.angle_gamma   90.00
#
_symmetry.space_group_name_H-M   'P 1'
#
loop_
_entity.id
_entity.type
_entity.pdbx_description
1 polymer ?
#
loop_
_entity_poly.entity_id
_entity_poly.type
_entity_poly.pdbx_seq_one_letter_code
_entity_poly.pdbx_strand_id
1 'polypeptide(L)'
;MGDPKEGWIGIYWNKTVQKWVWSGGDIVTYHNDLDLQNDGLVLLQSTADNVYWTVNGWQWKNGGEKHSFFCFDLTVVQEEKTWEEALEHCRKNNGHLTSLLSVTENLLATNEIQQSSIRERVWIGLRYLGDSWMWVNGAPLEYDAWSQGGDQDRQCPMKRRCGALTKEGVWESWDCQEKLSFICY
;
A
#
# COMPACT_ATOMS: atom_id res chain seq x y z
N MET A 1 9.61 -23.20 -13.19
CA MET A 1 10.50 -22.80 -12.07
C MET A 1 9.58 -22.37 -10.96
N GLY A 2 9.65 -23.01 -9.80
CA GLY A 2 8.75 -22.70 -8.68
C GLY A 2 9.11 -21.35 -8.06
N ASP A 3 8.11 -20.61 -7.62
CA ASP A 3 8.32 -19.34 -6.92
C ASP A 3 9.24 -19.54 -5.71
N PRO A 4 10.13 -18.57 -5.43
CA PRO A 4 10.99 -18.64 -4.27
C PRO A 4 10.13 -18.71 -3.00
N LYS A 5 10.28 -19.81 -2.25
CA LYS A 5 9.59 -20.06 -0.97
C LYS A 5 10.23 -19.31 0.20
N GLU A 6 11.18 -18.44 -0.07
CA GLU A 6 11.92 -17.62 0.88
C GLU A 6 12.58 -16.44 0.16
N GLY A 7 12.82 -15.35 0.87
CA GLY A 7 13.36 -14.15 0.27
C GLY A 7 13.38 -12.96 1.21
N TRP A 8 14.05 -11.89 0.80
CA TRP A 8 14.00 -10.63 1.50
C TRP A 8 12.58 -10.06 1.50
N ILE A 9 12.14 -9.61 2.66
CA ILE A 9 11.00 -8.71 2.79
C ILE A 9 11.54 -7.31 3.08
N GLY A 10 10.77 -6.29 2.72
CA GLY A 10 11.19 -4.90 2.82
C GLY A 10 11.27 -4.37 4.25
N ILE A 11 11.79 -5.10 5.23
CA ILE A 11 11.98 -4.62 6.61
C ILE A 11 13.47 -4.50 6.90
N TYR A 12 13.86 -3.34 7.43
CA TYR A 12 15.24 -3.08 7.84
C TYR A 12 15.33 -2.28 9.15
N TRP A 13 16.47 -2.40 9.83
CA TRP A 13 16.74 -1.65 11.06
C TRP A 13 17.22 -0.24 10.72
N ASN A 14 16.37 0.76 11.00
CA ASN A 14 16.76 2.15 10.86
C ASN A 14 17.54 2.63 12.08
N LYS A 15 18.85 2.78 11.92
CA LYS A 15 19.79 3.18 13.00
C LYS A 15 19.53 4.60 13.53
N THR A 16 18.94 5.48 12.73
CA THR A 16 18.68 6.87 13.12
C THR A 16 17.51 6.96 14.10
N VAL A 17 16.42 6.24 13.82
CA VAL A 17 15.23 6.22 14.70
C VAL A 17 15.20 5.03 15.65
N GLN A 18 16.19 4.14 15.59
CA GLN A 18 16.32 2.93 16.39
C GLN A 18 15.06 2.05 16.37
N LYS A 19 14.49 1.86 15.17
CA LYS A 19 13.27 1.08 14.95
C LYS A 19 13.37 0.24 13.68
N TRP A 20 12.60 -0.84 13.63
CA TRP A 20 12.32 -1.57 12.40
C TRP A 20 11.36 -0.77 11.53
N VAL A 21 11.72 -0.61 10.26
CA VAL A 21 11.02 0.24 9.29
C VAL A 21 10.83 -0.56 8.00
N TRP A 22 9.64 -0.43 7.40
CA TRP A 22 9.37 -0.93 6.06
C TRP A 22 10.13 -0.10 5.02
N SER A 23 10.54 -0.71 3.90
CA SER A 23 11.24 -0.04 2.80
C SER A 23 10.41 1.08 2.19
N GLY A 24 9.09 1.05 2.38
CA GLY A 24 8.18 2.14 1.99
C GLY A 24 7.97 3.23 3.06
N GLY A 25 8.56 3.11 4.26
CA GLY A 25 8.71 4.21 5.22
C GLY A 25 8.03 4.02 6.58
N ASP A 26 7.05 3.11 6.69
CA ASP A 26 6.28 2.93 7.93
C ASP A 26 7.07 2.18 9.00
N ILE A 27 6.82 2.52 10.26
CA ILE A 27 7.32 1.72 11.39
C ILE A 27 6.62 0.38 11.38
N VAL A 28 7.39 -0.71 11.57
CA VAL A 28 6.83 -2.04 11.70
C VAL A 28 6.00 -2.12 12.99
N THR A 29 4.74 -2.56 12.87
CA THR A 29 3.81 -2.76 13.99
C THR A 29 3.50 -4.23 14.27
N TYR A 30 3.73 -5.10 13.29
CA TYR A 30 3.64 -6.55 13.41
C TYR A 30 4.99 -7.18 13.14
N HIS A 31 5.51 -7.93 14.12
CA HIS A 31 6.88 -8.40 14.11
C HIS A 31 7.01 -9.91 13.85
N ASN A 32 5.92 -10.69 13.76
CA ASN A 32 5.96 -12.14 13.54
C ASN A 32 6.96 -12.86 14.48
N ASP A 33 6.90 -12.53 15.78
CA ASP A 33 7.80 -13.02 16.83
C ASP A 33 9.29 -12.65 16.65
N LEU A 34 9.61 -11.70 15.76
CA LEU A 34 10.90 -11.02 15.68
C LEU A 34 11.01 -9.83 16.65
N ASP A 35 10.24 -9.77 17.73
CA ASP A 35 10.46 -8.75 18.76
C ASP A 35 11.71 -9.08 19.59
N LEU A 36 12.90 -8.92 18.98
CA LEU A 36 14.18 -8.90 19.69
C LEU A 36 14.41 -7.51 20.30
N GLN A 37 13.79 -7.26 21.44
CA GLN A 37 14.40 -6.39 22.45
C GLN A 37 14.21 -7.00 23.83
N ASN A 38 14.91 -8.11 24.12
CA ASN A 38 15.22 -8.50 25.51
C ASN A 38 16.31 -9.57 25.67
N ASP A 39 17.42 -9.46 24.94
CA ASP A 39 18.69 -9.98 25.48
C ASP A 39 19.69 -8.83 25.51
N GLY A 40 19.60 -8.07 26.60
CA GLY A 40 20.64 -7.11 26.95
C GLY A 40 22.00 -7.81 26.88
N LEU A 41 22.95 -7.14 26.23
CA LEU A 41 24.35 -7.54 26.06
C LEU A 41 24.63 -8.62 25.01
N VAL A 42 24.57 -8.25 23.73
CA VAL A 42 25.72 -8.49 22.83
C VAL A 42 25.96 -7.24 21.98
N LEU A 43 26.86 -6.40 22.48
CA LEU A 43 27.72 -5.59 21.62
C LEU A 43 28.34 -6.51 20.58
N LEU A 44 28.21 -6.19 19.29
CA LEU A 44 29.19 -6.39 18.22
C LEU A 44 28.44 -6.25 16.89
N GLN A 45 28.86 -5.31 16.04
CA GLN A 45 29.16 -5.47 14.60
C GLN A 45 28.48 -6.60 13.78
N SER A 46 27.26 -7.01 14.11
CA SER A 46 26.54 -8.03 13.39
C SER A 46 25.66 -7.31 12.38
N THR A 47 26.04 -7.46 11.14
CA THR A 47 25.48 -6.90 9.91
C THR A 47 24.02 -7.26 9.64
N ALA A 48 23.32 -7.92 10.58
CA ALA A 48 21.94 -8.37 10.40
C ALA A 48 20.94 -7.23 10.65
N ASP A 49 20.81 -6.35 9.66
CA ASP A 49 19.93 -5.19 9.66
C ASP A 49 18.74 -5.31 8.71
N ASN A 50 18.51 -6.51 8.15
CA ASN A 50 17.42 -6.80 7.22
C ASN A 50 16.65 -8.06 7.64
N VAL A 51 15.38 -8.15 7.21
CA VAL A 51 14.52 -9.29 7.51
C VAL A 51 14.33 -10.18 6.29
N TYR A 52 14.53 -11.47 6.51
CA TYR A 52 14.38 -12.54 5.53
C TYR A 52 13.19 -13.41 5.89
N TRP A 53 12.26 -13.60 4.95
CA TRP A 53 11.11 -14.46 5.12
C TRP A 53 11.42 -15.90 4.71
N THR A 54 10.95 -16.86 5.50
CA THR A 54 10.94 -18.29 5.17
C THR A 54 9.58 -18.89 5.51
N VAL A 55 9.31 -20.09 5.00
CA VAL A 55 8.12 -20.88 5.39
C VAL A 55 8.02 -21.17 6.90
N ASN A 56 9.13 -21.09 7.64
CA ASN A 56 9.20 -21.35 9.08
C ASN A 56 9.15 -20.07 9.92
N GLY A 57 8.99 -18.90 9.29
CA GLY A 57 8.98 -17.61 9.97
C GLY A 57 10.05 -16.64 9.46
N TRP A 58 10.04 -15.44 10.02
CA TRP A 58 10.95 -14.35 9.67
C TRP A 58 12.30 -14.54 10.40
N GLN A 59 13.39 -14.07 9.79
CA GLN A 59 14.75 -14.19 10.30
C GLN A 59 15.55 -12.90 10.07
N TRP A 60 16.46 -12.58 10.98
CA TRP A 60 17.45 -11.52 10.76
C TRP A 60 18.59 -12.03 9.89
N LYS A 61 18.96 -11.27 8.86
CA LYS A 61 20.10 -11.61 8.01
C LYS A 61 20.86 -10.37 7.56
N ASN A 62 22.11 -10.59 7.17
CA ASN A 62 22.96 -9.54 6.63
C ASN A 62 22.47 -9.08 5.25
N GLY A 63 22.18 -7.79 5.09
CA GLY A 63 21.74 -7.22 3.81
C GLY A 63 22.75 -7.31 2.66
N GLY A 64 24.02 -7.63 2.96
CA GLY A 64 25.05 -7.91 1.96
C GLY A 64 24.92 -9.28 1.28
N GLU A 65 24.04 -10.16 1.76
CA GLU A 65 23.80 -11.47 1.14
C GLU A 65 22.85 -11.37 -0.07
N LYS A 66 23.18 -12.12 -1.13
CA LYS A 66 22.35 -12.18 -2.33
C LYS A 66 21.25 -13.24 -2.16
N HIS A 67 20.01 -12.79 -2.12
CA HIS A 67 18.82 -13.64 -2.16
C HIS A 67 17.73 -13.03 -3.03
N SER A 68 16.74 -13.84 -3.41
CA SER A 68 15.49 -13.35 -3.98
C SER A 68 14.77 -12.44 -2.99
N PHE A 69 13.90 -11.56 -3.49
CA PHE A 69 13.13 -10.62 -2.69
C PHE A 69 11.69 -10.55 -3.20
N PHE A 70 10.78 -10.17 -2.32
CA PHE A 70 9.38 -9.91 -2.67
C PHE A 70 9.22 -8.43 -3.01
N CYS A 71 8.52 -8.16 -4.12
CA CYS A 71 8.15 -6.81 -4.51
C CYS A 71 6.68 -6.56 -4.19
N PHE A 72 6.40 -5.34 -3.74
CA PHE A 72 5.08 -4.75 -3.85
C PHE A 72 5.11 -3.79 -5.04
N ASP A 73 4.18 -3.95 -5.97
CA ASP A 73 4.13 -3.15 -7.20
C ASP A 73 2.74 -2.58 -7.40
N LEU A 74 2.67 -1.33 -7.85
CA LEU A 74 1.44 -0.61 -8.14
C LEU A 74 1.49 -0.14 -9.59
N THR A 75 0.54 -0.59 -10.39
CA THR A 75 0.50 -0.23 -11.82
C THR A 75 -0.48 0.90 -12.05
N VAL A 76 0.03 2.05 -12.49
CA VAL A 76 -0.79 3.19 -12.91
C VAL A 76 -1.21 3.02 -14.37
N VAL A 77 -2.52 2.89 -14.59
CA VAL A 77 -3.11 2.79 -15.93
C VAL A 77 -3.64 4.16 -16.35
N GLN A 78 -3.03 4.73 -17.39
CA GLN A 78 -3.36 6.08 -17.88
C GLN A 78 -4.66 6.15 -18.72
N GLU A 79 -5.30 5.02 -19.01
CA GLU A 79 -6.61 5.01 -19.68
C GLU A 79 -7.69 5.65 -18.80
N GLU A 80 -8.54 6.50 -19.37
CA GLU A 80 -9.65 7.11 -18.64
C GLU A 80 -10.90 6.22 -18.71
N LYS A 81 -11.34 5.72 -17.56
CA LYS A 81 -12.47 4.80 -17.40
C LYS A 81 -13.38 5.22 -16.26
N THR A 82 -14.66 4.83 -16.31
CA THR A 82 -15.52 4.92 -15.12
C THR A 82 -14.99 3.99 -14.03
N TRP A 83 -15.43 4.19 -12.79
CA TRP A 83 -14.92 3.39 -11.67
C TRP A 83 -15.21 1.89 -11.89
N GLU A 84 -16.41 1.54 -12.36
CA GLU A 84 -16.76 0.14 -12.69
C GLU A 84 -15.94 -0.42 -13.86
N GLU A 85 -15.68 0.38 -14.90
CA GLU A 85 -14.85 -0.02 -16.04
C GLU A 85 -13.38 -0.25 -15.63
N ALA A 86 -12.86 0.59 -14.73
CA ALA A 86 -11.51 0.47 -14.17
C ALA A 86 -11.37 -0.78 -13.30
N LEU A 87 -12.36 -1.06 -12.44
CA LEU A 87 -12.42 -2.29 -11.65
C LEU A 87 -12.37 -3.54 -12.54
N GLU A 88 -13.16 -3.55 -13.61
CA GLU A 88 -13.18 -4.67 -14.54
C GLU A 88 -11.85 -4.80 -15.32
N HIS A 89 -11.20 -3.68 -15.64
CA HIS A 89 -9.89 -3.70 -16.27
C HIS A 89 -8.84 -4.36 -15.35
N CYS A 90 -8.75 -3.96 -14.09
CA CYS A 90 -7.77 -4.57 -13.17
C CYS A 90 -8.04 -6.07 -12.98
N ARG A 91 -9.31 -6.48 -12.87
CA ARG A 91 -9.70 -7.91 -12.74
C ARG A 91 -9.31 -8.76 -13.93
N LYS A 92 -9.45 -8.23 -15.15
CA LYS A 92 -9.02 -8.93 -16.37
C LYS A 92 -7.52 -9.21 -16.39
N ASN A 93 -6.74 -8.40 -15.67
CA ASN A 93 -5.30 -8.55 -15.51
C ASN A 93 -4.92 -9.27 -14.20
N ASN A 94 -5.85 -10.04 -13.61
CA ASN A 94 -5.69 -10.76 -12.33
C ASN A 94 -5.38 -9.88 -11.11
N GLY A 95 -5.68 -8.58 -11.17
CA GLY A 95 -5.50 -7.64 -10.07
C GLY A 95 -6.82 -7.05 -9.59
N HIS A 96 -6.72 -6.06 -8.72
CA HIS A 96 -7.85 -5.25 -8.25
C HIS A 96 -7.51 -3.76 -8.35
N LEU A 97 -8.53 -2.90 -8.31
CA LEU A 97 -8.26 -1.50 -8.00
C LEU A 97 -7.58 -1.41 -6.64
N THR A 98 -6.52 -0.59 -6.57
CA THR A 98 -5.64 -0.56 -5.39
C THR A 98 -6.40 -0.23 -4.11
N SER A 99 -6.08 -0.96 -3.05
CA SER A 99 -6.48 -0.60 -1.69
C SER A 99 -5.28 -0.04 -0.98
N LEU A 100 -5.47 1.05 -0.25
CA LEU A 100 -4.38 1.77 0.42
C LEU A 100 -4.58 1.59 1.91
N LEU A 101 -3.90 0.59 2.47
CA LEU A 101 -4.14 0.09 3.83
C LEU A 101 -3.17 0.68 4.85
N SER A 102 -2.18 1.45 4.40
CA SER A 102 -1.14 2.05 5.23
C SER A 102 -0.65 3.37 4.66
N VAL A 103 0.08 4.13 5.49
CA VAL A 103 0.74 5.38 5.06
C VAL A 103 1.75 5.09 3.96
N THR A 104 2.50 4.00 4.08
CA THR A 104 3.44 3.52 3.07
C THR A 104 2.77 3.26 1.74
N GLU A 105 1.68 2.49 1.70
CA GLU A 105 0.97 2.20 0.45
C GLU A 105 0.42 3.47 -0.20
N ASN A 106 -0.14 4.38 0.61
CA ASN A 106 -0.64 5.66 0.12
C ASN A 106 0.49 6.54 -0.46
N LEU A 107 1.65 6.58 0.19
CA LEU A 107 2.83 7.30 -0.31
C LEU A 107 3.37 6.69 -1.60
N LEU A 108 3.45 5.36 -1.70
CA LEU A 108 3.86 4.67 -2.92
C LEU A 108 2.92 5.01 -4.08
N ALA A 109 1.61 4.87 -3.87
CA ALA A 109 0.60 5.22 -4.89
C ALA A 109 0.70 6.71 -5.29
N THR A 110 0.91 7.60 -4.33
CA THR A 110 1.08 9.04 -4.56
C THR A 110 2.33 9.33 -5.41
N ASN A 111 3.44 8.66 -5.12
CA ASN A 111 4.68 8.82 -5.87
C ASN A 111 4.52 8.35 -7.33
N GLU A 112 3.82 7.24 -7.56
CA GLU A 112 3.55 6.72 -8.90
C GLU A 112 2.71 7.71 -9.73
N ILE A 113 1.65 8.28 -9.15
CA ILE A 113 0.84 9.26 -9.88
C ILE A 113 1.55 10.60 -10.09
N GLN A 114 2.41 11.03 -9.15
CA GLN A 114 3.20 12.26 -9.28
C GLN A 114 4.22 12.17 -10.42
N GLN A 115 4.82 10.99 -10.63
CA GLN A 115 5.76 10.72 -11.72
C GLN A 115 5.05 10.56 -13.09
N SER A 116 3.74 10.32 -13.08
CA SER A 116 2.94 10.16 -14.29
C SER A 116 2.45 11.49 -14.89
N SER A 117 2.00 11.43 -16.15
CA SER A 117 1.35 12.53 -16.89
C SER A 117 -0.10 12.81 -16.46
N ILE A 118 -0.64 12.07 -15.48
CA ILE A 118 -2.02 12.22 -15.01
C ILE A 118 -2.25 13.64 -14.48
N ARG A 119 -3.47 14.15 -14.61
CA ARG A 119 -3.78 15.55 -14.25
C ARG A 119 -3.90 15.76 -12.76
N GLU A 120 -4.94 15.22 -12.13
CA GLU A 120 -5.28 15.56 -10.74
C GLU A 120 -5.53 14.36 -9.84
N ARG A 121 -6.24 13.34 -10.33
CA ARG A 121 -6.71 12.22 -9.51
C ARG A 121 -6.82 10.92 -10.30
N VAL A 122 -6.79 9.81 -9.57
CA VAL A 122 -6.96 8.46 -10.11
C VAL A 122 -7.95 7.65 -9.29
N TRP A 123 -8.62 6.68 -9.92
CA TRP A 123 -9.45 5.73 -9.18
C TRP A 123 -8.61 4.81 -8.29
N ILE A 124 -9.13 4.61 -7.09
CA ILE A 124 -8.70 3.59 -6.13
C ILE A 124 -9.89 2.68 -5.81
N GLY A 125 -9.62 1.55 -5.16
CA GLY A 125 -10.58 0.48 -4.90
C GLY A 125 -11.64 0.79 -3.84
N LEU A 126 -11.90 2.06 -3.54
CA LEU A 126 -12.79 2.46 -2.47
C LEU A 126 -14.19 2.78 -3.00
N ARG A 127 -15.23 2.27 -2.35
CA ARG A 127 -16.63 2.48 -2.75
C ARG A 127 -17.56 2.63 -1.56
N TYR A 128 -18.55 3.51 -1.68
CA TYR A 128 -19.62 3.65 -0.71
C TYR A 128 -20.80 2.73 -1.03
N LEU A 129 -21.05 1.74 -0.17
CA LEU A 129 -22.14 0.77 -0.29
C LEU A 129 -22.67 0.40 1.11
N GLY A 130 -23.99 0.26 1.24
CA GLY A 130 -24.61 -0.13 2.52
C GLY A 130 -24.25 0.82 3.67
N ASP A 131 -24.34 2.13 3.41
CA ASP A 131 -24.07 3.22 4.35
C ASP A 131 -22.62 3.26 4.92
N SER A 132 -21.67 2.63 4.22
CA SER A 132 -20.26 2.62 4.62
C SER A 132 -19.31 2.64 3.43
N TRP A 133 -18.08 3.11 3.65
CA TRP A 133 -16.98 3.02 2.70
C TRP A 133 -16.25 1.69 2.87
N MET A 134 -15.99 1.00 1.75
CA MET A 134 -15.34 -0.31 1.74
C MET A 134 -14.33 -0.42 0.60
N TRP A 135 -13.28 -1.20 0.83
CA TRP A 135 -12.35 -1.63 -0.21
C TRP A 135 -12.94 -2.80 -1.03
N VAL A 136 -12.75 -2.77 -2.35
CA VAL A 136 -13.24 -3.82 -3.26
C VAL A 136 -12.59 -5.19 -3.05
N ASN A 137 -11.42 -5.22 -2.44
CA ASN A 137 -10.73 -6.47 -2.08
C ASN A 137 -11.23 -7.04 -0.73
N GLY A 138 -12.14 -6.34 -0.03
CA GLY A 138 -12.69 -6.75 1.26
C GLY A 138 -11.81 -6.43 2.46
N ALA A 139 -10.69 -5.73 2.29
CA ALA A 139 -9.84 -5.31 3.40
C ALA A 139 -10.58 -4.32 4.33
N PRO A 140 -10.32 -4.36 5.65
CA PRO A 140 -10.90 -3.42 6.58
C PRO A 140 -10.35 -2.00 6.35
N LEU A 141 -11.19 -0.99 6.58
CA LEU A 141 -10.82 0.42 6.45
C LEU A 141 -10.24 0.94 7.79
N GLU A 142 -9.04 0.47 8.14
CA GLU A 142 -8.35 0.86 9.40
C GLU A 142 -7.47 2.12 9.25
N TYR A 143 -7.01 2.38 8.03
CA TYR A 143 -6.25 3.57 7.66
C TYR A 143 -7.10 4.45 6.75
N ASP A 144 -6.97 5.77 6.91
CA ASP A 144 -7.62 6.74 6.05
C ASP A 144 -6.76 7.99 5.78
N ALA A 145 -6.87 8.52 4.56
CA ALA A 145 -6.17 9.72 4.12
C ALA A 145 -7.13 10.74 3.48
N TRP A 146 -8.37 10.82 3.95
CA TRP A 146 -9.38 11.71 3.36
C TRP A 146 -9.01 13.19 3.43
N SER A 147 -9.39 13.97 2.41
CA SER A 147 -9.18 15.42 2.40
C SER A 147 -10.03 16.13 3.47
N GLN A 148 -9.45 17.11 4.18
CA GLN A 148 -10.08 17.79 5.32
C GLN A 148 -11.35 18.62 4.96
N GLY A 149 -11.65 18.82 3.68
CA GLY A 149 -12.85 19.53 3.21
C GLY A 149 -13.98 18.63 2.70
N GLY A 150 -13.77 17.31 2.64
CA GLY A 150 -14.71 16.34 2.04
C GLY A 150 -15.73 15.75 3.01
N ASP A 151 -15.71 16.12 4.29
CA ASP A 151 -16.44 15.43 5.36
C ASP A 151 -17.97 15.40 5.18
N GLN A 152 -18.56 16.43 4.59
CA GLN A 152 -20.02 16.47 4.38
C GLN A 152 -20.48 15.53 3.26
N ASP A 153 -19.70 15.39 2.18
CA ASP A 153 -19.99 14.45 1.08
C ASP A 153 -19.64 13.01 1.46
N ARG A 154 -18.66 12.79 2.35
CA ARG A 154 -18.17 11.45 2.75
C ARG A 154 -19.16 10.67 3.61
N GLN A 155 -19.86 11.32 4.55
CA GLN A 155 -20.71 10.62 5.52
C GLN A 155 -21.98 10.03 4.89
N CYS A 156 -22.53 10.68 3.86
CA CYS A 156 -23.70 10.18 3.13
C CYS A 156 -23.71 10.70 1.68
N PRO A 157 -22.82 10.20 0.81
CA PRO A 157 -22.73 10.66 -0.56
C PRO A 157 -23.98 10.27 -1.34
N MET A 158 -24.76 11.27 -1.77
CA MET A 158 -25.87 11.08 -2.71
C MET A 158 -25.37 10.66 -4.10
N LYS A 159 -24.27 11.26 -4.56
CA LYS A 159 -23.74 11.10 -5.93
C LYS A 159 -22.28 10.60 -5.98
N ARG A 160 -21.42 11.10 -5.10
CA ARG A 160 -19.98 10.84 -5.13
C ARG A 160 -19.62 9.60 -4.32
N ARG A 161 -19.91 8.41 -4.87
CA ARG A 161 -19.83 7.12 -4.14
C ARG A 161 -18.56 6.30 -4.43
N CYS A 162 -17.60 6.86 -5.17
CA CYS A 162 -16.36 6.19 -5.52
C CYS A 162 -15.16 6.98 -5.00
N GLY A 163 -14.13 6.32 -4.51
CA GLY A 163 -12.93 6.99 -3.98
C GLY A 163 -11.87 7.20 -5.05
N ALA A 164 -11.23 8.36 -5.02
CA ALA A 164 -10.11 8.70 -5.86
C ALA A 164 -8.93 9.21 -5.00
N LEU A 165 -7.71 8.90 -5.43
CA LEU A 165 -6.47 9.45 -4.84
C LEU A 165 -6.04 10.67 -5.65
N THR A 166 -5.75 11.79 -4.99
CA THR A 166 -5.22 13.01 -5.62
C THR A 166 -3.69 13.03 -5.63
N LYS A 167 -3.08 13.86 -6.47
CA LYS A 167 -1.61 14.05 -6.50
C LYS A 167 -1.03 14.59 -5.19
N GLU A 168 -1.85 15.22 -4.35
CA GLU A 168 -1.47 15.67 -3.01
C GLU A 168 -1.43 14.52 -1.98
N GLY A 169 -1.82 13.31 -2.38
CA GLY A 169 -1.79 12.12 -1.55
C GLY A 169 -2.98 11.98 -0.60
N VAL A 170 -4.08 12.66 -0.88
CA VAL A 170 -5.33 12.56 -0.11
C VAL A 170 -6.44 11.88 -0.90
N TRP A 171 -7.40 11.30 -0.20
CA TRP A 171 -8.56 10.63 -0.80
C TRP A 171 -9.74 11.58 -0.90
N GLU A 172 -10.45 11.49 -2.01
CA GLU A 172 -11.69 12.22 -2.25
C GLU A 172 -12.80 11.30 -2.72
N SER A 173 -14.03 11.60 -2.32
CA SER A 173 -15.21 11.00 -2.93
C SER A 173 -15.46 11.65 -4.29
N TRP A 174 -15.76 10.86 -5.32
CA TRP A 174 -15.98 11.32 -6.68
C TRP A 174 -17.17 10.62 -7.34
N ASP A 175 -17.70 11.23 -8.40
CA ASP A 175 -18.80 10.67 -9.18
C ASP A 175 -18.30 9.47 -9.99
N CYS A 176 -18.84 8.28 -9.71
CA CYS A 176 -18.42 7.02 -10.30
C CYS A 176 -18.52 6.99 -11.84
N GLN A 177 -19.35 7.86 -12.43
CA GLN A 177 -19.54 7.94 -13.89
C GLN A 177 -18.49 8.82 -14.59
N GLU A 178 -17.68 9.56 -13.84
CA GLU A 178 -16.55 10.30 -14.41
C GLU A 178 -15.46 9.35 -14.89
N LYS A 179 -14.70 9.76 -15.89
CA LYS A 179 -13.61 8.95 -16.43
C LYS A 179 -12.29 9.44 -15.90
N LEU A 180 -11.59 8.58 -15.17
CA LEU A 180 -10.28 8.85 -14.60
C LEU A 180 -9.32 7.71 -14.94
N SER A 181 -8.03 8.02 -14.95
CA SER A 181 -6.97 7.03 -14.83
C SER A 181 -7.07 6.30 -13.49
N PHE A 182 -6.41 5.16 -13.34
CA PHE A 182 -6.63 4.29 -12.18
C PHE A 182 -5.39 3.48 -11.81
N ILE A 183 -5.32 3.02 -10.57
CA ILE A 183 -4.21 2.19 -10.08
C ILE A 183 -4.70 0.76 -9.87
N CYS A 184 -4.04 -0.20 -10.50
CA CYS A 184 -4.21 -1.62 -10.22
C CYS A 184 -3.09 -2.12 -9.30
N TYR A 185 -3.39 -3.16 -8.52
CA TYR A 185 -2.42 -3.97 -7.77
C TYR A 185 -2.74 -5.46 -7.91
#